data_AF-B0RJE1-F1
#
_entry.id   AF-B0RJE1-F1
#
_cell.length_a   1.000
_cell.length_b   1.000
_cell.length_c   1.000
_cell.angle_alpha   90.00
_cell.angle_beta   90.00
_cell.angle_gamma   90.00
#
_symmetry.space_group_name_H-M   'P 1'
#
loop_
_entity.id
_entity.type
_entity.pdbx_description
1 polymer ?
#
loop_
_entity_poly.entity_id
_entity_poly.type
_entity_poly.pdbx_seq_one_letter_code
_entity_poly.pdbx_strand_id
1 'polypeptide(L)'
;MRVPAIAMTEHLMWTRHGTVWATWRLQGLPKGFGTSEKTKESVHAHRALIQSFHGESLLLGLTADMDPVTLVNQMLDGVNILEHRGWAEEAMLTLDSLAERALGRREFWLAVPLRTGGLKNELRVAARQADTSAREMLALPLRPPSAHEITDALQAAGKIEEQLPDAFKAHRATVAEQVWIAAHAQNRGLQIDLAAPMPTGSPARGVATRFRRQASSPVRPSSVFPHPLLDEAGQSDRANKGARFDPLNRRFLKVTNLRDDITSYQVMLALSGSPKGGWDEDAKWMNRIDQLGVDADWAWRLRTSPALAARHRNKRTEANLSDQLEQQEGTAAITGGAGSSTRRR
;
A
#
# COMPACT_ATOMS: atom_id res chain seq x y z
N MET A 1 -3.25 8.57 18.80
CA MET A 1 -3.27 7.38 17.92
C MET A 1 -2.11 6.46 18.31
N ARG A 2 -2.18 5.14 18.08
CA ARG A 2 -1.11 4.18 18.43
C ARG A 2 -0.53 3.55 17.18
N VAL A 3 0.78 3.28 17.16
CA VAL A 3 1.44 2.54 16.07
C VAL A 3 0.79 1.15 15.97
N PRO A 4 0.27 0.74 14.79
CA PRO A 4 -0.50 -0.49 14.64
C PRO A 4 0.35 -1.76 14.75
N ALA A 5 1.67 -1.68 14.56
CA ALA A 5 2.59 -2.80 14.72
C ALA A 5 2.90 -3.09 16.20
N ILE A 6 3.06 -4.37 16.54
CA ILE A 6 3.55 -4.89 17.84
C ILE A 6 4.98 -5.39 17.72
N ALA A 7 5.30 -6.08 16.62
CA ALA A 7 6.61 -6.67 16.39
C ALA A 7 6.85 -6.80 14.88
N MET A 8 8.12 -6.73 14.49
CA MET A 8 8.56 -6.99 13.12
C MET A 8 9.69 -8.00 13.11
N THR A 9 9.72 -8.86 12.11
CA THR A 9 10.83 -9.79 11.88
C THR A 9 10.87 -10.09 10.40
N GLU A 10 12.02 -9.89 9.76
CA GLU A 10 12.14 -9.97 8.30
C GLU A 10 11.07 -9.10 7.60
N HIS A 11 10.33 -9.70 6.68
CA HIS A 11 9.23 -9.09 5.93
C HIS A 11 7.86 -9.19 6.62
N LEU A 12 7.84 -9.68 7.87
CA LEU A 12 6.62 -9.94 8.64
C LEU A 12 6.37 -8.84 9.67
N MET A 13 5.10 -8.44 9.78
CA MET A 13 4.60 -7.46 10.74
C MET A 13 3.42 -8.01 11.51
N TRP A 14 3.57 -8.17 12.83
CA TRP A 14 2.47 -8.49 13.73
C TRP A 14 1.75 -7.22 14.14
N THR A 15 0.44 -7.17 13.93
CA THR A 15 -0.38 -5.99 14.23
C THR A 15 -1.14 -6.16 15.54
N ARG A 16 -1.60 -5.04 16.13
CA ARG A 16 -2.50 -5.00 17.30
C ARG A 16 -3.83 -5.70 17.05
N HIS A 17 -4.26 -5.74 15.79
CA HIS A 17 -5.43 -6.49 15.36
C HIS A 17 -5.13 -7.99 15.18
N GLY A 18 -4.01 -8.51 15.67
CA GLY A 18 -3.69 -9.94 15.65
C GLY A 18 -3.40 -10.53 14.27
N THR A 19 -3.68 -9.82 13.18
CA THR A 19 -3.30 -10.18 11.82
C THR A 19 -1.81 -10.00 11.62
N VAL A 20 -1.18 -10.99 10.99
CA VAL A 20 0.22 -10.91 10.54
C VAL A 20 0.21 -10.49 9.08
N TRP A 21 0.96 -9.45 8.76
CA TRP A 21 1.15 -9.00 7.38
C TRP A 21 2.53 -9.41 6.89
N ALA A 22 2.61 -9.84 5.64
CA ALA A 22 3.86 -10.09 4.93
C ALA A 22 3.99 -9.06 3.79
N THR A 23 5.17 -8.46 3.65
CA THR A 23 5.41 -7.39 2.66
C THR A 23 6.53 -7.76 1.71
N TRP A 24 6.30 -7.65 0.41
CA TRP A 24 7.31 -7.85 -0.63
C TRP A 24 7.53 -6.55 -1.39
N ARG A 25 8.78 -6.30 -1.81
CA ARG A 25 9.09 -5.28 -2.81
C ARG A 25 8.97 -5.89 -4.20
N LEU A 26 8.32 -5.17 -5.11
CA LEU A 26 8.13 -5.59 -6.50
C LEU A 26 8.93 -4.67 -7.43
N GLN A 27 9.54 -5.24 -8.45
CA GLN A 27 10.09 -4.49 -9.56
C GLN A 27 8.97 -4.10 -10.53
N GLY A 28 8.82 -2.79 -10.78
CA GLY A 28 7.92 -2.30 -11.81
C GLY A 28 8.36 -2.77 -13.20
N LEU A 29 7.41 -3.23 -14.01
CA LEU A 29 7.70 -3.64 -15.39
C LEU A 29 7.88 -2.38 -16.25
N PRO A 30 8.98 -2.26 -17.01
CA PRO A 30 9.25 -1.09 -17.83
C PRO A 30 8.21 -0.97 -18.94
N LYS A 31 7.54 0.17 -19.00
CA LYS A 31 6.68 0.57 -20.12
C LYS A 31 7.41 1.62 -20.96
N GLY A 32 8.57 1.24 -21.51
CA GLY A 32 9.32 2.10 -22.44
C GLY A 32 8.71 2.09 -23.84
N PHE A 33 9.45 2.57 -24.84
CA PHE A 33 9.16 2.47 -26.29
C PHE A 33 9.21 1.02 -26.82
N GLY A 34 8.72 0.06 -26.04
CA GLY A 34 8.71 -1.35 -26.40
C GLY A 34 7.73 -1.64 -27.53
N THR A 35 7.95 -2.77 -28.20
CA THR A 35 7.02 -3.30 -29.20
C THR A 35 5.65 -3.60 -28.56
N SER A 36 4.61 -3.70 -29.40
CA SER A 36 3.26 -4.09 -28.97
C SER A 36 3.23 -5.42 -28.20
N GLU A 37 4.19 -6.31 -28.47
CA GLU A 37 4.37 -7.60 -27.80
C GLU A 37 4.78 -7.44 -26.34
N LYS A 38 5.83 -6.65 -26.04
CA LYS A 38 6.26 -6.37 -24.65
C LYS A 38 5.15 -5.71 -23.83
N THR A 39 4.32 -4.90 -24.48
CA THR A 39 3.15 -4.31 -23.83
C THR A 39 2.13 -5.37 -23.43
N LYS A 40 1.84 -6.33 -24.31
CA LYS A 40 0.95 -7.46 -24.01
C LYS A 40 1.51 -8.34 -22.89
N GLU A 41 2.80 -8.66 -22.92
CA GLU A 41 3.48 -9.42 -21.86
C GLU A 41 3.35 -8.72 -20.50
N SER A 42 3.57 -7.41 -20.45
CA SER A 42 3.37 -6.62 -19.22
C SER A 42 1.93 -6.70 -18.73
N VAL A 43 0.94 -6.56 -19.61
CA VAL A 43 -0.48 -6.69 -19.24
C VAL A 43 -0.79 -8.09 -18.71
N HIS A 44 -0.29 -9.14 -19.36
CA HIS A 44 -0.45 -10.52 -18.90
C HIS A 44 0.16 -10.75 -17.53
N ALA A 45 1.37 -10.21 -17.28
CA ALA A 45 2.02 -10.29 -15.98
C ALA A 45 1.19 -9.59 -14.89
N HIS A 46 0.70 -8.37 -15.13
CA HIS A 46 -0.16 -7.66 -14.17
C HIS A 46 -1.48 -8.40 -13.91
N ARG A 47 -2.10 -8.96 -14.96
CA ARG A 47 -3.31 -9.79 -14.80
C ARG A 47 -3.01 -11.03 -13.95
N ALA A 48 -1.90 -11.71 -14.20
CA ALA A 48 -1.47 -12.86 -13.41
C ALA A 48 -1.25 -12.49 -11.94
N LEU A 49 -0.61 -11.34 -11.65
CA LEU A 49 -0.40 -10.84 -10.29
C LEU A 49 -1.73 -10.59 -9.55
N ILE A 50 -2.71 -9.98 -10.21
CA ILE A 50 -4.02 -9.70 -9.61
C ILE A 50 -4.79 -11.01 -9.38
N GLN A 51 -4.61 -12.01 -10.26
CA GLN A 51 -5.33 -13.27 -10.20
C GLN A 51 -4.68 -14.33 -9.28
N SER A 52 -3.39 -14.22 -8.99
CA SER A 52 -2.67 -15.24 -8.24
C SER A 52 -3.09 -15.29 -6.77
N PHE A 53 -3.39 -14.14 -6.17
CA PHE A 53 -3.80 -14.06 -4.77
C PHE A 53 -5.29 -14.24 -4.61
N HIS A 54 -5.68 -14.97 -3.57
CA HIS A 54 -7.06 -15.06 -3.11
C HIS A 54 -7.17 -14.38 -1.74
N GLY A 55 -8.15 -13.51 -1.58
CA GLY A 55 -8.40 -12.81 -0.33
C GLY A 55 -8.11 -11.32 -0.42
N GLU A 56 -7.45 -10.79 0.60
CA GLU A 56 -7.12 -9.37 0.68
C GLU A 56 -5.64 -9.18 0.32
N SER A 57 -5.31 -8.15 -0.44
CA SER A 57 -3.95 -7.67 -0.61
C SER A 57 -3.91 -6.15 -0.71
N LEU A 58 -2.76 -5.57 -0.42
CA LEU A 58 -2.53 -4.14 -0.48
C LEU A 58 -1.30 -3.89 -1.36
N LEU A 59 -1.53 -3.36 -2.56
CA LEU A 59 -0.47 -2.92 -3.45
C LEU A 59 -0.21 -1.43 -3.22
N LEU A 60 1.02 -1.06 -2.94
CA LEU A 60 1.47 0.30 -2.69
C LEU A 60 2.37 0.74 -3.82
N GLY A 61 2.14 1.93 -4.38
CA GLY A 61 3.07 2.61 -5.26
C GLY A 61 3.48 3.93 -4.62
N LEU A 62 4.68 3.98 -4.05
CA LEU A 62 5.17 5.12 -3.28
C LEU A 62 6.27 5.86 -4.05
N THR A 63 6.25 7.19 -3.99
CA THR A 63 7.30 8.01 -4.58
C THR A 63 8.53 8.01 -3.66
N ALA A 64 9.65 7.49 -4.14
CA ALA A 64 10.92 7.49 -3.43
C ALA A 64 11.89 8.44 -4.11
N ASP A 65 12.58 9.26 -3.32
CA ASP A 65 13.67 10.08 -3.83
C ASP A 65 14.81 9.17 -4.32
N MET A 66 15.52 9.64 -5.33
CA MET A 66 16.64 8.93 -5.92
C MET A 66 17.88 9.79 -5.82
N ASP A 67 18.91 9.24 -5.20
CA ASP A 67 20.22 9.88 -5.15
C ASP A 67 20.82 9.93 -6.57
N PRO A 68 21.18 11.13 -7.09
CA PRO A 68 21.81 11.28 -8.41
C PRO A 68 23.03 10.38 -8.60
N VAL A 69 23.82 10.18 -7.54
CA VAL A 69 25.00 9.30 -7.57
C VAL A 69 24.59 7.85 -7.82
N THR A 70 23.47 7.41 -7.25
CA THR A 70 22.94 6.06 -7.47
C THR A 70 22.50 5.88 -8.93
N LEU A 71 21.88 6.90 -9.54
CA LEU A 71 21.50 6.86 -10.95
C LEU A 71 22.72 6.80 -11.88
N VAL A 72 23.75 7.63 -11.62
CA VAL A 72 24.98 7.64 -12.41
C VAL A 72 25.75 6.32 -12.28
N ASN A 73 25.79 5.73 -11.08
CA ASN A 73 26.35 4.39 -10.90
C ASN A 73 25.59 3.34 -11.73
N GLN A 74 24.27 3.46 -11.89
CA GLN A 74 23.50 2.59 -12.79
C GLN A 74 23.81 2.85 -14.26
N MET A 75 24.11 4.10 -14.66
CA MET A 75 24.55 4.43 -16.03
C MET A 75 25.92 3.85 -16.37
N LEU A 76 26.78 3.67 -15.36
CA LEU A 76 28.12 3.11 -15.48
C LEU A 76 28.14 1.59 -15.28
N ASP A 77 27.05 1.00 -14.79
CA ASP A 77 26.95 -0.43 -14.52
C ASP A 77 27.12 -1.24 -15.81
N GLY A 78 28.05 -2.19 -15.81
CA GLY A 78 28.40 -3.00 -16.99
C GLY A 78 29.18 -2.28 -18.09
N VAL A 79 29.59 -1.02 -17.92
CA VAL A 79 30.39 -0.27 -18.91
C VAL A 79 31.88 -0.25 -18.52
N ASN A 80 32.76 -0.60 -19.46
CA ASN A 80 34.20 -0.44 -19.26
C ASN A 80 34.62 1.02 -19.41
N ILE A 81 34.71 1.71 -18.28
CA ILE A 81 35.05 3.13 -18.17
C ILE A 81 36.43 3.46 -18.78
N LEU A 82 37.36 2.50 -18.77
CA LEU A 82 38.70 2.70 -19.32
C LEU A 82 38.72 2.75 -20.85
N GLU A 83 37.83 1.98 -21.49
CA GLU A 83 37.69 1.91 -22.95
C GLU A 83 36.73 2.99 -23.49
N HIS A 84 35.72 3.37 -22.70
CA HIS A 84 34.70 4.34 -23.08
C HIS A 84 34.76 5.62 -22.24
N ARG A 85 35.90 6.31 -22.26
CA ARG A 85 36.13 7.53 -21.47
C ARG A 85 35.11 8.66 -21.74
N GLY A 86 34.65 8.81 -22.98
CA GLY A 86 33.62 9.80 -23.32
C GLY A 86 32.28 9.54 -22.63
N TRP A 87 31.92 8.27 -22.39
CA TRP A 87 30.71 7.93 -21.62
C TRP A 87 30.88 8.26 -20.14
N ALA A 88 32.08 8.08 -19.60
CA ALA A 88 32.41 8.46 -18.23
C ALA A 88 32.28 9.98 -18.02
N GLU A 89 32.79 10.77 -18.97
CA GLU A 89 32.68 12.23 -18.98
C GLU A 89 31.22 12.68 -19.05
N GLU A 90 30.42 12.10 -19.95
CA GLU A 90 28.99 12.38 -20.07
C GLU A 90 28.22 12.03 -18.79
N ALA A 91 28.54 10.88 -18.17
CA ALA A 91 27.90 10.45 -16.93
C ALA A 91 28.22 11.41 -15.76
N MET A 92 29.43 11.96 -15.69
CA MET A 92 29.79 12.99 -14.71
C MET A 92 29.08 14.32 -14.98
N LEU A 93 29.03 14.80 -16.23
CA LEU A 93 28.28 16.02 -16.58
C LEU A 93 26.79 15.87 -16.27
N THR A 94 26.25 14.67 -16.50
CA THR A 94 24.88 14.32 -16.15
C THR A 94 24.67 14.37 -14.64
N LEU A 95 25.64 13.94 -13.81
CA LEU A 95 25.55 14.01 -12.35
C LEU A 95 25.29 15.45 -11.86
N ASP A 96 26.06 16.42 -12.35
CA ASP A 96 25.93 17.83 -11.96
C ASP A 96 24.55 18.36 -12.35
N SER A 97 24.09 18.04 -13.56
CA SER A 97 22.76 18.42 -14.03
C SER A 97 21.61 17.76 -13.24
N LEU A 98 21.82 16.53 -12.79
CA LEU A 98 20.85 15.76 -12.00
C LEU A 98 20.79 16.25 -10.54
N ALA A 99 21.91 16.74 -9.99
CA ALA A 99 21.95 17.30 -8.63
C ALA A 99 21.09 18.57 -8.48
N GLU A 100 20.88 19.30 -9.57
CA GLU A 100 20.00 20.49 -9.59
C GLU A 100 18.50 20.14 -9.65
N ARG A 101 18.14 18.85 -9.84
CA ARG A 101 16.75 18.41 -10.02
C ARG A 101 16.34 17.42 -8.93
N ALA A 102 15.11 17.55 -8.43
CA ALA A 102 14.51 16.51 -7.60
C ALA A 102 14.24 15.26 -8.47
N LEU A 103 15.00 14.19 -8.23
CA LEU A 103 14.80 12.92 -8.90
C LEU A 103 13.96 12.02 -8.01
N GLY A 104 12.80 11.61 -8.52
CA GLY A 104 11.93 10.64 -7.88
C GLY A 104 11.75 9.41 -8.76
N ARG A 105 11.57 8.25 -8.12
CA ARG A 105 11.09 7.04 -8.78
C ARG A 105 9.94 6.45 -7.99
N ARG A 106 9.00 5.82 -8.68
CA ARG A 106 7.96 5.05 -8.01
C ARG A 106 8.46 3.66 -7.69
N GLU A 107 8.32 3.28 -6.44
CA GLU A 107 8.65 1.96 -5.92
C GLU A 107 7.38 1.24 -5.49
N PHE A 108 7.37 -0.09 -5.63
CA PHE A 108 6.18 -0.89 -5.44
C PHE A 108 6.35 -1.89 -4.30
N TRP A 109 5.36 -1.94 -3.41
CA TRP A 109 5.29 -2.95 -2.36
C TRP A 109 3.95 -3.66 -2.38
N LEU A 110 3.97 -4.96 -2.18
CA LEU A 110 2.78 -5.78 -1.99
C LEU A 110 2.74 -6.26 -0.55
N ALA A 111 1.71 -5.87 0.20
CA ALA A 111 1.45 -6.35 1.54
C ALA A 111 0.24 -7.29 1.53
N VAL A 112 0.39 -8.50 2.06
CA VAL A 112 -0.67 -9.51 2.13
C VAL A 112 -0.88 -9.94 3.59
N PRO A 113 -2.12 -9.91 4.12
CA PRO A 113 -2.43 -10.47 5.41
C PRO A 113 -2.35 -12.00 5.34
N LEU A 114 -1.48 -12.58 6.17
CA LEU A 114 -1.34 -14.02 6.30
C LEU A 114 -2.55 -14.57 7.05
N ARG A 115 -3.48 -15.19 6.31
CA ARG A 115 -4.59 -15.93 6.90
C ARG A 115 -4.13 -17.35 7.14
N THR A 116 -3.73 -17.67 8.36
CA THR A 116 -3.57 -19.06 8.77
C THR A 116 -4.97 -19.65 8.93
N GLY A 117 -5.45 -20.42 7.95
CA GLY A 117 -6.82 -20.95 7.97
C GLY A 117 -7.18 -21.75 9.22
N GLY A 118 -8.48 -21.85 9.51
CA GLY A 118 -9.08 -22.71 10.55
C GLY A 118 -9.55 -21.98 11.81
N LEU A 119 -10.66 -22.45 12.40
CA LEU A 119 -11.26 -21.90 13.63
C LEU A 119 -10.27 -21.76 14.79
N LYS A 120 -9.35 -22.72 14.93
CA LYS A 120 -8.32 -22.69 15.99
C LYS A 120 -7.41 -21.46 15.87
N ASN A 121 -7.07 -21.05 14.66
CA ASN A 121 -6.23 -19.88 14.44
C ASN A 121 -6.99 -18.58 14.61
N GLU A 122 -8.26 -18.53 14.21
CA GLU A 122 -9.12 -17.37 14.49
C GLU A 122 -9.29 -17.14 16.00
N LEU A 123 -9.52 -18.22 16.76
CA LEU A 123 -9.55 -18.15 18.23
C LEU A 123 -8.22 -17.69 18.83
N ARG A 124 -7.07 -18.17 18.31
CA ARG A 124 -5.74 -17.70 18.73
C ARG A 124 -5.52 -16.22 18.43
N VAL A 125 -5.94 -15.75 17.25
CA VAL A 125 -5.86 -14.34 16.86
C VAL A 125 -6.71 -13.49 17.81
N ALA A 126 -7.94 -13.90 18.10
CA ALA A 126 -8.82 -13.21 19.04
C ALA A 126 -8.23 -13.18 20.47
N ALA A 127 -7.70 -14.31 20.95
CA ALA A 127 -7.03 -14.38 22.26
C ALA A 127 -5.81 -13.45 22.33
N ARG A 128 -5.02 -13.35 21.25
CA ARG A 128 -3.89 -12.42 21.16
C ARG A 128 -4.32 -10.96 21.18
N GLN A 129 -5.37 -10.61 20.45
CA GLN A 129 -5.92 -9.25 20.48
C GLN A 129 -6.37 -8.88 21.89
N ALA A 130 -7.02 -9.80 22.60
CA ALA A 130 -7.45 -9.60 23.98
C ALA A 130 -6.26 -9.43 24.95
N ASP A 131 -5.25 -10.30 24.88
CA ASP A 131 -4.02 -10.18 25.69
C ASP A 131 -3.29 -8.85 25.42
N THR A 132 -3.16 -8.47 24.14
CA THR A 132 -2.53 -7.21 23.75
C THR A 132 -3.31 -6.02 24.33
N SER A 133 -4.63 -6.01 24.18
CA SER A 133 -5.49 -4.93 24.69
C SER A 133 -5.42 -4.82 26.22
N ALA A 134 -5.45 -5.96 26.93
CA ALA A 134 -5.33 -6.00 28.38
C ALA A 134 -3.96 -5.50 28.86
N ARG A 135 -2.88 -5.93 28.22
CA ARG A 135 -1.51 -5.45 28.53
C ARG A 135 -1.39 -3.95 28.33
N GLU A 136 -1.94 -3.43 27.23
CA GLU A 136 -1.94 -1.99 26.97
C GLU A 136 -2.72 -1.20 28.02
N MET A 137 -3.90 -1.70 28.42
CA MET A 137 -4.71 -1.08 29.47
C MET A 137 -3.98 -1.04 30.81
N LEU A 138 -3.18 -2.06 31.10
CA LEU A 138 -2.37 -2.19 32.31
C LEU A 138 -0.95 -1.61 32.17
N ALA A 139 -0.64 -0.94 31.05
CA ALA A 139 0.71 -0.44 30.72
C ALA A 139 1.83 -1.50 30.81
N LEU A 140 1.47 -2.78 30.62
CA LEU A 140 2.42 -3.89 30.60
C LEU A 140 3.15 -3.97 29.26
N PRO A 141 4.40 -4.47 29.25
CA PRO A 141 5.13 -4.72 28.01
C PRO A 141 4.36 -5.68 27.08
N LEU A 142 4.31 -5.33 25.80
CA LEU A 142 3.75 -6.19 24.76
C LEU A 142 4.59 -7.46 24.60
N ARG A 143 3.92 -8.60 24.41
CA ARG A 143 4.59 -9.88 24.23
C ARG A 143 5.07 -10.00 22.77
N PRO A 144 6.37 -10.24 22.53
CA PRO A 144 6.86 -10.53 21.18
C PRO A 144 6.32 -11.89 20.68
N PRO A 145 6.24 -12.10 19.36
CA PRO A 145 5.86 -13.40 18.81
C PRO A 145 6.87 -14.48 19.23
N SER A 146 6.37 -15.68 19.46
CA SER A 146 7.21 -16.85 19.74
C SER A 146 7.90 -17.38 18.47
N ALA A 147 8.99 -18.13 18.62
CA ALA A 147 9.72 -18.69 17.49
C ALA A 147 8.84 -19.61 16.59
N HIS A 148 7.91 -20.34 17.19
CA HIS A 148 6.98 -21.18 16.45
C HIS A 148 6.04 -20.35 15.55
N GLU A 149 5.50 -19.25 16.07
CA GLU A 149 4.61 -18.38 15.30
C GLU A 149 5.34 -17.62 14.20
N ILE A 150 6.62 -17.29 14.41
CA ILE A 150 7.48 -16.74 13.36
C ILE A 150 7.66 -17.79 12.25
N THR A 151 7.94 -19.04 12.61
CA THR A 151 8.13 -20.14 11.66
C THR A 151 6.86 -20.41 10.85
N ASP A 152 5.70 -20.49 11.52
CA ASP A 152 4.41 -20.71 10.86
C ASP A 152 4.06 -19.57 9.90
N ALA A 153 4.32 -18.32 10.31
CA ALA A 153 4.12 -17.15 9.46
C ALA A 153 5.06 -17.14 8.25
N LEU A 154 6.33 -17.52 8.42
CA LEU A 154 7.28 -17.65 7.31
C LEU A 154 6.86 -18.74 6.31
N GLN A 155 6.34 -19.88 6.79
CA GLN A 155 5.81 -20.93 5.91
C GLN A 155 4.56 -20.45 5.15
N ALA A 156 3.66 -19.72 5.81
CA ALA A 156 2.49 -19.14 5.15
C ALA A 156 2.89 -18.09 4.10
N ALA A 157 3.91 -17.28 4.38
CA ALA A 157 4.46 -16.31 3.44
C ALA A 157 5.14 -17.00 2.24
N GLY A 158 5.88 -18.09 2.46
CA GLY A 158 6.50 -18.87 1.38
C GLY A 158 5.49 -19.40 0.35
N LYS A 159 4.30 -19.82 0.79
CA LYS A 159 3.21 -20.23 -0.12
C LYS A 159 2.69 -19.10 -1.01
N ILE A 160 2.78 -17.85 -0.54
CA ILE A 160 2.39 -16.66 -1.29
C ILE A 160 3.52 -16.28 -2.27
N GLU A 161 4.77 -16.47 -1.88
CA GLU A 161 5.94 -16.27 -2.75
C GLU A 161 5.91 -17.17 -3.97
N GLU A 162 5.53 -18.44 -3.80
CA GLU A 162 5.36 -19.37 -4.92
C GLU A 162 4.26 -18.94 -5.92
N GLN A 163 3.33 -18.08 -5.50
CA GLN A 163 2.24 -17.56 -6.34
C GLN A 163 2.60 -16.21 -7.00
N LEU A 164 3.70 -15.58 -6.61
CA LEU A 164 4.15 -14.32 -7.18
C LEU A 164 4.72 -14.56 -8.60
N PRO A 165 4.25 -13.83 -9.64
CA PRO A 165 4.84 -13.97 -10.96
C PRO A 165 6.31 -13.51 -10.99
N ASP A 166 7.19 -14.35 -11.54
CA ASP A 166 8.63 -14.11 -11.65
C ASP A 166 8.97 -12.79 -12.37
N ALA A 167 8.09 -12.33 -13.27
CA ALA A 167 8.25 -11.09 -14.01
C ALA A 167 8.50 -9.87 -13.10
N PHE A 168 7.88 -9.83 -11.91
CA PHE A 168 8.01 -8.72 -10.97
C PHE A 168 9.24 -8.83 -10.06
N LYS A 169 10.03 -9.91 -10.17
CA LYS A 169 11.21 -10.18 -9.33
C LYS A 169 10.96 -9.83 -7.87
N ALA A 170 9.92 -10.43 -7.28
CA ALA A 170 9.52 -10.09 -5.92
C ALA A 170 10.63 -10.45 -4.92
N HIS A 171 10.86 -9.56 -3.95
CA HIS A 171 11.82 -9.77 -2.87
C HIS A 171 11.15 -9.52 -1.52
N ARG A 172 11.50 -10.30 -0.50
CA ARG A 172 11.06 -10.08 0.88
C ARG A 172 11.50 -8.69 1.34
N ALA A 173 10.57 -7.84 1.76
CA ALA A 173 10.92 -6.51 2.25
C ALA A 173 11.69 -6.61 3.57
N THR A 174 12.73 -5.81 3.70
CA THR A 174 13.48 -5.69 4.95
C THR A 174 12.68 -4.93 6.00
N VAL A 175 13.06 -5.07 7.28
CA VAL A 175 12.49 -4.24 8.37
C VAL A 175 12.75 -2.75 8.10
N ALA A 176 13.91 -2.41 7.51
CA ALA A 176 14.24 -1.04 7.16
C ALA A 176 13.28 -0.46 6.10
N GLU A 177 12.90 -1.24 5.10
CA GLU A 177 11.89 -0.83 4.10
C GLU A 177 10.51 -0.63 4.73
N GLN A 178 10.08 -1.53 5.62
CA GLN A 178 8.79 -1.37 6.32
C GLN A 178 8.75 -0.11 7.18
N VAL A 179 9.85 0.21 7.85
CA VAL A 179 9.99 1.44 8.66
C VAL A 179 10.05 2.66 7.76
N TRP A 180 10.75 2.56 6.62
CA TRP A 180 10.80 3.61 5.61
C TRP A 180 9.40 3.92 5.07
N ILE A 181 8.58 2.92 4.73
CA ILE A 181 7.18 3.12 4.29
C ILE A 181 6.40 3.93 5.34
N ALA A 182 6.57 3.61 6.62
CA ALA A 182 5.90 4.31 7.71
C ALA A 182 6.40 5.75 7.94
N ALA A 183 7.70 5.99 7.74
CA ALA A 183 8.29 7.32 7.84
C ALA A 183 7.91 8.20 6.65
N HIS A 184 8.02 7.67 5.44
CA HIS A 184 7.59 8.31 4.20
C HIS A 184 6.12 8.73 4.28
N ALA A 185 5.25 7.86 4.80
CA ALA A 185 3.84 8.18 5.01
C ALA A 185 3.59 9.40 5.92
N GLN A 186 4.54 9.78 6.78
CA GLN A 186 4.43 10.95 7.66
C GLN A 186 4.99 12.22 7.02
N ASN A 187 5.96 12.07 6.11
CA ASN A 187 6.71 13.18 5.54
C ASN A 187 6.29 13.54 4.10
N ARG A 188 5.26 12.88 3.55
CA ARG A 188 4.76 13.14 2.19
C ARG A 188 4.61 14.62 1.86
N GLY A 189 4.99 15.00 0.65
CA GLY A 189 4.85 16.36 0.15
C GLY A 189 5.85 17.37 0.73
N LEU A 190 6.79 16.95 1.57
CA LEU A 190 7.83 17.82 2.12
C LEU A 190 9.17 17.71 1.39
N GLN A 191 9.33 16.74 0.47
CA GLN A 191 10.57 16.51 -0.28
C GLN A 191 11.82 16.35 0.61
N ILE A 192 11.61 15.81 1.81
CA ILE A 192 12.66 15.45 2.78
C ILE A 192 12.86 13.94 2.84
N ASP A 193 12.19 13.21 1.95
CA ASP A 193 12.17 11.77 2.01
C ASP A 193 13.53 11.21 1.58
N LEU A 194 13.94 10.15 2.27
CA LEU A 194 15.17 9.47 1.92
C LEU A 194 14.88 8.50 0.78
N ALA A 195 15.91 8.19 0.00
CA ALA A 195 15.83 7.10 -0.96
C ALA A 195 15.37 5.80 -0.28
N ALA A 196 14.51 5.05 -0.98
CA ALA A 196 14.06 3.75 -0.51
C ALA A 196 15.29 2.85 -0.22
N PRO A 197 15.38 2.19 0.95
CA PRO A 197 16.52 1.35 1.29
C PRO A 197 16.77 0.28 0.22
N MET A 198 18.02 -0.08 -0.04
CA MET A 198 18.29 -1.10 -1.06
C MET A 198 17.79 -2.49 -0.60
N PRO A 199 17.28 -3.33 -1.52
CA PRO A 199 16.73 -4.65 -1.21
C PRO A 199 17.73 -5.59 -0.51
N THR A 200 19.02 -5.43 -0.77
CA THR A 200 20.11 -6.24 -0.17
C THR A 200 20.52 -5.77 1.23
N GLY A 201 19.81 -4.80 1.82
CA GLY A 201 20.14 -4.26 3.14
C GLY A 201 21.47 -3.51 3.18
N SER A 202 22.03 -3.15 2.03
CA SER A 202 23.14 -2.20 1.94
C SER A 202 22.56 -0.79 2.02
N PRO A 203 22.83 -0.04 3.11
CA PRO A 203 22.15 1.23 3.32
C PRO A 203 22.66 2.27 2.31
N ALA A 204 21.75 2.89 1.57
CA ALA A 204 21.91 4.31 1.28
C ALA A 204 21.98 5.04 2.63
N ARG A 205 22.93 5.96 2.81
CA ARG A 205 23.15 6.68 4.07
C ARG A 205 21.82 7.20 4.63
N GLY A 206 21.60 7.02 5.94
CA GLY A 206 20.35 7.45 6.58
C GLY A 206 19.94 6.56 7.75
N VAL A 207 18.75 6.82 8.33
CA VAL A 207 18.19 6.16 9.53
C VAL A 207 18.22 4.62 9.44
N ALA A 208 18.21 4.06 8.22
CA ALA A 208 18.37 2.63 7.91
C ALA A 208 19.71 2.02 8.37
N THR A 209 20.79 2.80 8.45
CA THR A 209 22.14 2.35 8.87
C THR A 209 22.21 1.84 10.31
N ARG A 210 21.29 2.26 11.20
CA ARG A 210 21.25 1.78 12.60
C ARG A 210 20.64 0.38 12.76
N PHE A 211 19.98 -0.15 11.74
CA PHE A 211 19.16 -1.37 11.87
C PHE A 211 19.80 -2.64 11.29
N ARG A 212 21.08 -2.59 10.88
CA ARG A 212 21.82 -3.76 10.35
C ARG A 212 22.15 -4.81 11.41
N ARG A 213 22.06 -4.46 12.70
CA ARG A 213 22.49 -5.32 13.81
C ARG A 213 21.29 -5.95 14.51
N GLN A 214 20.68 -6.99 13.90
CA GLN A 214 19.86 -8.05 14.54
C GLN A 214 18.91 -8.74 13.54
N ALA A 215 19.45 -9.54 12.60
CA ALA A 215 18.63 -10.39 11.72
C ALA A 215 18.18 -11.71 12.40
N SER A 216 17.88 -11.70 13.70
CA SER A 216 17.40 -12.90 14.41
C SER A 216 16.53 -12.61 15.63
N SER A 217 16.27 -11.36 15.96
CA SER A 217 15.42 -10.98 17.10
C SER A 217 14.28 -10.07 16.65
N PRO A 218 13.03 -10.29 17.11
CA PRO A 218 11.92 -9.44 16.78
C PRO A 218 12.18 -7.98 17.16
N VAL A 219 12.13 -7.09 16.17
CA VAL A 219 12.29 -5.65 16.37
C VAL A 219 11.00 -5.09 16.95
N ARG A 220 11.13 -4.35 18.06
CA ARG A 220 9.98 -3.65 18.67
C ARG A 220 9.71 -2.35 17.91
N PRO A 221 8.46 -2.10 17.50
CA PRO A 221 8.10 -0.93 16.72
C PRO A 221 8.18 0.34 17.55
N SER A 222 7.98 0.30 18.87
CA SER A 222 8.06 1.50 19.71
C SER A 222 9.41 2.24 19.63
N SER A 223 10.50 1.52 19.34
CA SER A 223 11.84 2.08 19.19
C SER A 223 12.20 2.51 17.76
N VAL A 224 11.40 2.11 16.77
CA VAL A 224 11.80 2.21 15.35
C VAL A 224 10.75 2.89 14.49
N PHE A 225 9.46 2.63 14.72
CA PHE A 225 8.39 3.32 14.04
C PHE A 225 8.36 4.79 14.45
N PRO A 226 8.16 5.70 13.48
CA PRO A 226 7.87 7.07 13.81
C PRO A 226 6.47 7.17 14.42
N HIS A 227 6.31 8.00 15.45
CA HIS A 227 5.05 8.22 16.15
C HIS A 227 4.44 9.54 15.68
N PRO A 228 3.46 9.53 14.76
CA PRO A 228 2.88 10.76 14.26
C PRO A 228 1.84 11.31 15.23
N LEU A 229 1.83 12.63 15.40
CA LEU A 229 0.68 13.35 15.89
C LEU A 229 -0.23 13.65 14.70
N LEU A 230 -1.47 13.16 14.78
CA LEU A 230 -2.48 13.40 13.76
C LEU A 230 -3.46 14.46 14.23
N ASP A 231 -3.62 15.50 13.42
CA ASP A 231 -4.54 16.60 13.66
C ASP A 231 -5.45 16.78 12.45
N GLU A 232 -6.66 16.20 12.56
CA GLU A 232 -7.68 16.25 11.51
C GLU A 232 -8.12 17.68 11.23
N ALA A 233 -8.08 18.11 9.97
CA ALA A 233 -8.42 19.48 9.57
C ALA A 233 -7.56 20.58 10.26
N GLY A 234 -6.41 20.22 10.86
CA GLY A 234 -5.50 21.16 11.52
C GLY A 234 -6.17 21.95 12.64
N GLN A 235 -6.85 21.28 13.57
CA GLN A 235 -7.53 21.94 14.70
C GLN A 235 -6.56 22.72 15.58
N SER A 236 -5.29 22.29 15.68
CA SER A 236 -4.24 22.99 16.41
C SER A 236 -3.85 24.34 15.77
N ASP A 237 -4.05 24.50 14.46
CA ASP A 237 -3.76 25.76 13.75
C ASP A 237 -4.84 26.83 13.96
N ARG A 238 -5.92 26.51 14.68
CA ARG A 238 -7.04 27.45 14.89
C ARG A 238 -6.74 28.43 16.01
N ALA A 239 -6.75 29.73 15.68
CA ALA A 239 -6.70 30.81 16.68
C ALA A 239 -7.98 30.89 17.54
N ASN A 240 -9.15 30.56 16.96
CA ASN A 240 -10.44 30.66 17.63
C ASN A 240 -11.06 29.29 17.95
N LYS A 241 -11.37 29.05 19.23
CA LYS A 241 -11.95 27.79 19.74
C LYS A 241 -13.37 27.50 19.21
N GLY A 242 -14.12 28.52 18.78
CA GLY A 242 -15.51 28.40 18.29
C GLY A 242 -15.65 27.89 16.84
N ALA A 243 -14.60 27.98 16.03
CA ALA A 243 -14.60 27.48 14.65
C ALA A 243 -14.39 25.95 14.55
N ARG A 244 -14.38 25.23 15.68
CA ARG A 244 -14.13 23.78 15.76
C ARG A 244 -15.17 22.92 15.04
N PHE A 245 -16.35 23.48 14.76
CA PHE A 245 -17.52 22.73 14.29
C PHE A 245 -17.72 22.67 12.77
N ASP A 246 -16.80 23.19 11.96
CA ASP A 246 -16.85 23.02 10.50
C ASP A 246 -15.72 22.08 10.01
N PRO A 247 -15.95 20.76 9.99
CA PRO A 247 -15.01 19.76 9.49
C PRO A 247 -15.02 19.63 7.95
N LEU A 248 -15.97 20.25 7.25
CA LEU A 248 -16.15 20.06 5.80
C LEU A 248 -15.31 21.03 4.96
N ASN A 249 -14.97 22.19 5.52
CA ASN A 249 -14.20 23.23 4.84
C ASN A 249 -12.69 22.95 4.75
N ARG A 250 -12.14 22.05 5.56
CA ARG A 250 -10.70 21.70 5.55
C ARG A 250 -10.52 20.18 5.43
N ARG A 251 -10.42 19.69 4.19
CA ARG A 251 -10.27 18.26 3.87
C ARG A 251 -8.81 17.84 3.79
N PHE A 252 -8.07 18.03 4.87
CA PHE A 252 -6.69 17.57 4.99
C PHE A 252 -6.41 17.04 6.40
N LEU A 253 -5.34 16.28 6.51
CA LEU A 253 -4.78 15.76 7.74
C LEU A 253 -3.43 16.43 7.98
N LYS A 254 -3.28 17.12 9.11
CA LYS A 254 -1.98 17.61 9.56
C LYS A 254 -1.28 16.45 10.29
N VAL A 255 -0.11 16.07 9.80
CA VAL A 255 0.71 14.98 10.33
C VAL A 255 2.02 15.59 10.83
N THR A 256 2.23 15.55 12.15
CA THR A 256 3.48 16.03 12.75
C THR A 256 4.32 14.86 13.20
N ASN A 257 5.54 14.75 12.68
CA ASN A 257 6.53 13.79 13.13
C ASN A 257 7.18 14.35 14.41
N LEU A 258 6.89 13.73 15.55
CA LEU A 258 7.35 14.19 16.87
C LEU A 258 8.87 14.16 17.06
N ARG A 259 9.59 13.38 16.25
CA ARG A 259 11.04 13.23 16.38
C ARG A 259 11.79 14.42 15.79
N ASP A 260 11.34 14.88 14.63
CA ASP A 260 12.01 15.90 13.84
C ASP A 260 11.28 17.25 13.92
N ASP A 261 10.11 17.29 14.57
CA ASP A 261 9.17 18.43 14.67
C ASP A 261 8.73 18.97 13.30
N ILE A 262 8.74 18.08 12.31
CA ILE A 262 8.35 18.40 10.95
C ILE A 262 6.87 18.09 10.75
N THR A 263 6.14 19.00 10.08
CA THR A 263 4.71 18.86 9.82
C THR A 263 4.41 18.76 8.33
N SER A 264 3.72 17.69 7.94
CA SER A 264 3.18 17.45 6.60
C SER A 264 1.66 17.68 6.59
N TYR A 265 1.15 18.28 5.51
CA TYR A 265 -0.28 18.44 5.27
C TYR A 265 -0.70 17.50 4.14
N GLN A 266 -1.51 16.50 4.46
CA GLN A 266 -1.83 15.41 3.54
C GLN A 266 -3.32 15.36 3.24
N VAL A 267 -3.67 14.95 2.02
CA VAL A 267 -5.05 14.69 1.61
C VAL A 267 -5.14 13.25 1.13
N MET A 268 -6.09 12.49 1.66
CA MET A 268 -6.42 11.16 1.17
C MET A 268 -7.63 11.27 0.23
N LEU A 269 -7.42 10.94 -1.05
CA LEU A 269 -8.48 10.86 -2.04
C LEU A 269 -8.82 9.40 -2.29
N ALA A 270 -10.05 9.01 -1.95
CA ALA A 270 -10.58 7.70 -2.33
C ALA A 270 -11.32 7.83 -3.67
N LEU A 271 -10.97 6.98 -4.63
CA LEU A 271 -11.71 6.88 -5.88
C LEU A 271 -13.06 6.22 -5.59
N SER A 272 -14.15 6.98 -5.74
CA SER A 272 -15.51 6.53 -5.45
C SER A 272 -16.16 5.75 -6.60
N GLY A 273 -15.56 5.75 -7.78
CA GLY A 273 -16.07 5.05 -8.96
C GLY A 273 -15.07 5.00 -10.10
N SER A 274 -15.46 4.34 -11.19
CA SER A 274 -14.69 4.33 -12.43
C SER A 274 -14.74 5.71 -13.10
N PRO A 275 -13.68 6.14 -13.81
CA PRO A 275 -13.73 7.30 -14.68
C PRO A 275 -14.92 7.21 -15.65
N LYS A 276 -15.52 8.34 -16.02
CA LYS A 276 -16.65 8.38 -16.99
C LYS A 276 -16.31 7.77 -18.35
N GLY A 277 -15.03 7.75 -18.72
CA GLY A 277 -14.51 7.08 -19.93
C GLY A 277 -14.24 5.59 -19.77
N GLY A 278 -14.65 4.98 -18.66
CA GLY A 278 -14.30 3.61 -18.31
C GLY A 278 -12.88 3.47 -17.78
N TRP A 279 -12.56 2.27 -17.28
CA TRP A 279 -11.17 1.88 -17.09
C TRP A 279 -10.63 1.41 -18.43
N ASP A 280 -9.52 1.98 -18.90
CA ASP A 280 -8.74 1.35 -19.96
C ASP A 280 -8.40 -0.07 -19.48
N GLU A 281 -8.60 -1.10 -20.32
CA GLU A 281 -8.55 -2.53 -19.93
C GLU A 281 -7.23 -2.93 -19.24
N ASP A 282 -6.20 -2.10 -19.45
CA ASP A 282 -4.83 -2.30 -19.02
C ASP A 282 -4.43 -1.44 -17.80
N ALA A 283 -5.37 -0.79 -17.10
CA ALA A 283 -5.11 0.08 -15.95
C ALA A 283 -4.06 1.19 -16.19
N LYS A 284 -3.87 1.59 -17.46
CA LYS A 284 -2.84 2.55 -17.90
C LYS A 284 -2.98 3.94 -17.30
N TRP A 285 -4.14 4.26 -16.74
CA TRP A 285 -4.39 5.52 -16.04
C TRP A 285 -3.47 5.70 -14.82
N MET A 286 -2.94 4.62 -14.23
CA MET A 286 -2.03 4.70 -13.09
C MET A 286 -0.74 5.44 -13.42
N ASN A 287 -0.18 5.19 -14.61
CA ASN A 287 1.01 5.91 -15.08
C ASN A 287 0.72 7.39 -15.33
N ARG A 288 -0.56 7.80 -15.43
CA ARG A 288 -0.91 9.22 -15.54
C ARG A 288 -0.78 9.94 -14.20
N ILE A 289 -0.77 9.23 -13.07
CA ILE A 289 -0.55 9.85 -11.75
C ILE A 289 0.83 10.53 -11.72
N ASP A 290 1.85 9.86 -12.27
CA ASP A 290 3.21 10.40 -12.38
C ASP A 290 3.30 11.62 -13.33
N GLN A 291 2.29 11.85 -14.17
CA GLN A 291 2.23 12.99 -15.10
C GLN A 291 1.52 14.21 -14.52
N LEU A 292 0.95 14.11 -13.31
CA LEU A 292 0.19 15.20 -12.69
C LEU A 292 1.08 16.33 -12.13
N GLY A 293 2.41 16.16 -12.17
CA GLY A 293 3.36 17.15 -11.64
C GLY A 293 3.33 17.29 -10.12
N VAL A 294 2.71 16.33 -9.42
CA VAL A 294 2.65 16.25 -7.96
C VAL A 294 3.06 14.85 -7.51
N ASP A 295 3.83 14.77 -6.44
CA ASP A 295 4.24 13.50 -5.83
C ASP A 295 3.05 12.87 -5.10
N ALA A 296 2.27 12.08 -5.84
CA ALA A 296 1.09 11.40 -5.34
C ALA A 296 1.38 9.90 -5.12
N ASP A 297 1.31 9.48 -3.86
CA ASP A 297 1.27 8.06 -3.50
C ASP A 297 -0.10 7.46 -3.78
N TRP A 298 -0.12 6.16 -4.05
CA TRP A 298 -1.36 5.42 -4.16
C TRP A 298 -1.28 4.06 -3.46
N ALA A 299 -2.44 3.59 -3.04
CA ALA A 299 -2.62 2.28 -2.43
C ALA A 299 -3.86 1.61 -3.02
N TRP A 300 -3.71 0.36 -3.44
CA TRP A 300 -4.79 -0.48 -3.94
C TRP A 300 -5.03 -1.62 -2.97
N ARG A 301 -6.17 -1.54 -2.29
CA ARG A 301 -6.67 -2.63 -1.47
C ARG A 301 -7.52 -3.56 -2.34
N LEU A 302 -6.91 -4.65 -2.77
CA LEU A 302 -7.55 -5.64 -3.62
C LEU A 302 -8.27 -6.66 -2.75
N ARG A 303 -9.49 -7.03 -3.17
CA ARG A 303 -10.20 -8.18 -2.62
C ARG A 303 -10.55 -9.13 -3.75
N THR A 304 -9.75 -10.16 -3.91
CA THR A 304 -9.91 -11.17 -4.94
C THR A 304 -10.72 -12.34 -4.40
N SER A 305 -11.73 -12.76 -5.15
CA SER A 305 -12.58 -13.89 -4.78
C SER A 305 -12.39 -15.02 -5.80
N PRO A 306 -12.39 -16.29 -5.37
CA PRO A 306 -12.35 -17.41 -6.31
C PRO A 306 -13.49 -17.30 -7.34
N ALA A 307 -13.23 -17.68 -8.59
CA ALA A 307 -14.22 -17.60 -9.66
C ALA A 307 -15.55 -18.32 -9.33
N LEU A 308 -15.49 -19.44 -8.59
CA LEU A 308 -16.68 -20.14 -8.11
C LEU A 308 -17.49 -19.31 -7.09
N ALA A 309 -16.81 -18.65 -6.14
CA ALA A 309 -17.47 -17.79 -5.16
C ALA A 309 -18.07 -16.54 -5.81
N ALA A 310 -17.39 -15.98 -6.82
CA ALA A 310 -17.92 -14.90 -7.66
C ALA A 310 -19.16 -15.35 -8.45
N ARG A 311 -19.14 -16.54 -9.07
CA ARG A 311 -20.31 -17.11 -9.76
C ARG A 311 -21.49 -17.33 -8.82
N HIS A 312 -21.26 -17.87 -7.62
CA HIS A 312 -22.32 -18.03 -6.62
C HIS A 312 -22.88 -16.69 -6.14
N ARG A 313 -22.02 -15.68 -5.93
CA ARG A 313 -22.47 -14.33 -5.58
C ARG A 313 -23.28 -13.71 -6.71
N ASN A 314 -22.79 -13.76 -7.95
CA ASN A 314 -23.48 -13.23 -9.11
C ASN A 314 -24.82 -13.91 -9.32
N LYS A 315 -24.88 -15.25 -9.23
CA LYS A 315 -26.13 -16.01 -9.30
C LYS A 315 -27.13 -15.60 -8.20
N ARG A 316 -26.65 -15.32 -6.98
CA ARG A 316 -27.48 -14.82 -5.89
C ARG A 316 -27.96 -13.39 -6.13
N THR A 317 -27.11 -12.53 -6.68
CA THR A 317 -27.48 -11.16 -7.07
C THR A 317 -28.49 -11.18 -8.22
N GLU A 318 -28.31 -12.01 -9.23
CA GLU A 318 -29.26 -12.23 -10.33
C GLU A 318 -30.61 -12.74 -9.82
N ALA A 319 -30.61 -13.73 -8.92
CA ALA A 319 -31.85 -14.20 -8.28
C ALA A 319 -32.55 -13.08 -7.51
N ASN A 320 -31.81 -12.31 -6.70
CA ASN A 320 -32.38 -11.17 -5.96
C ASN A 320 -32.92 -10.07 -6.89
N LEU A 321 -32.28 -9.82 -8.04
CA LEU A 321 -32.75 -8.85 -9.03
C LEU A 321 -34.00 -9.35 -9.74
N SER A 322 -34.05 -10.64 -10.07
CA SER A 322 -35.24 -11.29 -10.61
C SER A 322 -36.41 -11.20 -9.65
N ASP A 323 -36.20 -11.49 -8.37
CA ASP A 323 -37.22 -11.39 -7.32
C ASP A 323 -37.70 -9.94 -7.15
N GLN A 324 -36.82 -8.94 -7.28
CA GLN A 324 -37.18 -7.52 -7.23
C GLN A 324 -38.00 -7.09 -8.45
N LEU A 325 -37.67 -7.58 -9.65
CA LEU A 325 -38.44 -7.33 -10.86
C LEU A 325 -39.83 -7.97 -10.76
N GLU A 326 -39.93 -9.21 -10.30
CA GLU A 326 -41.21 -9.89 -10.09
C GLU A 326 -42.08 -9.16 -9.06
N GLN A 327 -41.47 -8.64 -7.98
CA GLN A 327 -42.18 -7.79 -7.01
C GLN A 327 -42.64 -6.46 -7.60
N GLN A 328 -41.86 -5.82 -8.49
CA GLN A 328 -42.29 -4.60 -9.19
C GLN A 328 -43.43 -4.87 -10.16
N GLU A 329 -43.38 -5.96 -10.93
CA GLU A 329 -44.45 -6.38 -11.84
C GLU A 329 -45.74 -6.75 -11.07
N GLY A 330 -45.61 -7.46 -9.95
CA GLY A 330 -46.74 -7.75 -9.05
C GLY A 330 -47.35 -6.50 -8.40
N THR A 331 -46.52 -5.49 -8.09
CA THR A 331 -47.00 -4.21 -7.54
C THR A 331 -47.72 -3.38 -8.61
N ALA A 332 -47.23 -3.38 -9.85
CA ALA A 332 -47.89 -2.72 -10.99
C ALA A 332 -49.25 -3.34 -11.33
N ALA A 333 -49.41 -4.67 -11.14
CA ALA A 333 -50.68 -5.37 -11.32
C ALA A 333 -51.73 -5.01 -10.25
N ILE A 334 -51.33 -4.65 -9.03
CA ILE A 334 -52.25 -4.31 -7.92
C ILE A 334 -52.72 -2.85 -7.99
N THR A 335 -51.92 -1.93 -8.56
CA THR A 335 -52.30 -0.50 -8.67
C THR A 335 -53.14 -0.15 -9.92
N GLY A 336 -53.46 -1.13 -10.77
CA GLY A 336 -54.08 -0.93 -12.09
C GLY A 336 -55.59 -1.17 -12.20
N GLY A 337 -56.38 -1.05 -11.12
CA GLY A 337 -57.81 -1.34 -11.24
C GLY A 337 -58.71 -0.86 -10.10
N ALA A 338 -59.07 0.42 -10.10
CA ALA A 338 -60.38 0.92 -9.65
C ALA A 338 -60.47 2.44 -9.85
N GLY A 339 -61.25 2.88 -10.85
CA GLY A 339 -61.43 4.31 -11.09
C GLY A 339 -62.42 4.66 -12.21
N SER A 340 -63.47 3.86 -12.45
CA SER A 340 -64.61 4.33 -13.25
C SER A 340 -65.59 5.09 -12.37
N SER A 341 -65.44 6.42 -12.26
CA SER A 341 -66.50 7.27 -11.72
C SER A 341 -67.28 7.92 -12.87
N THR A 342 -68.50 7.42 -13.01
CA THR A 342 -69.54 7.86 -13.91
C THR A 342 -69.95 9.30 -13.57
N ARG A 343 -69.72 10.25 -14.49
CA ARG A 343 -70.37 11.56 -14.48
C ARG A 343 -71.83 11.41 -14.93
N ARG A 344 -72.79 11.70 -14.05
CA ARG A 344 -74.16 12.03 -14.44
C ARG A 344 -74.72 13.17 -13.59
N ARG A 345 -75.11 14.20 -14.35
CA ARG A 345 -75.93 15.40 -14.05
C ARG A 345 -75.35 16.45 -13.13
#